data_AF-A8MJ04-F1
#
_entry.id   AF-A8MJ04-F1
#
_cell.length_a   1.000
_cell.length_b   1.000
_cell.length_c   1.000
_cell.angle_alpha   90.00
_cell.angle_beta   90.00
_cell.angle_gamma   90.00
#
_symmetry.space_group_name_H-M   'P 1'
#
loop_
_entity.id
_entity.type
_entity.pdbx_description
1 polymer ?
#
loop_
_entity_poly.entity_id
_entity_poly.type
_entity_poly.pdbx_seq_one_letter_code
_entity_poly.pdbx_strand_id
1 'polypeptide(L)'
;MLKKTKMIVICSLVMVMLMGSMNVFANNGYIDKLRINIEEAEIKSQMILDQVKEEEKELLKKLEMFNKDYHGTQEITPYEFPGEHWCHPGDRHDRCIELKPKADVCGCIYSGYKCCCGVIVKANVAYCDSHGWN
;
A
#
# COMPACT_ATOMS: atom_id res chain seq x y z
N MET A 1 11.59 25.06 77.01
CA MET A 1 11.18 24.02 76.03
C MET A 1 10.73 24.58 74.67
N LEU A 2 10.03 25.72 74.62
CA LEU A 2 9.52 26.33 73.37
C LEU A 2 10.54 26.55 72.22
N LYS A 3 11.81 26.86 72.51
CA LYS A 3 12.84 27.07 71.47
C LYS A 3 13.15 25.79 70.68
N LYS A 4 13.16 24.62 71.34
CA LYS A 4 13.45 23.33 70.68
C LYS A 4 12.32 22.91 69.75
N THR A 5 11.07 23.09 70.18
CA THR A 5 9.89 22.74 69.37
C THR A 5 9.80 23.58 68.10
N LYS A 6 10.08 24.88 68.18
CA LYS A 6 10.12 25.77 66.99
C LYS A 6 11.18 25.34 65.97
N MET A 7 12.36 24.95 66.44
CA MET A 7 13.43 24.49 65.56
C MET A 7 13.04 23.21 64.81
N ILE A 8 12.40 22.26 65.50
CA ILE A 8 11.93 21.01 64.89
C ILE A 8 10.89 21.30 63.79
N VAL A 9 9.91 22.17 64.05
CA VAL A 9 8.89 22.52 63.05
C VAL A 9 9.52 23.18 61.81
N ILE A 10 10.48 24.08 62.01
CA ILE A 10 11.19 24.74 60.90
C ILE A 10 11.97 23.70 60.07
N CYS A 11 12.70 22.78 60.72
CA CYS A 11 13.43 21.72 60.03
C CYS A 11 12.50 20.80 59.22
N SER A 12 11.34 20.43 59.77
CA SER A 12 10.36 19.61 59.06
C SER A 12 9.79 20.32 57.83
N LEU A 13 9.49 21.62 57.93
CA LEU A 13 9.00 22.40 56.79
C LEU A 13 10.05 22.51 55.67
N VAL A 14 11.32 22.74 56.02
CA VAL A 14 12.41 22.78 55.04
C VAL A 14 12.59 21.43 54.35
N MET A 15 12.52 20.32 55.08
CA MET A 15 12.57 18.96 54.50
C MET A 15 11.46 18.74 53.46
N VAL A 16 10.22 19.13 53.77
CA VAL A 16 9.09 19.00 52.83
C VAL A 16 9.30 19.86 51.58
N MET A 17 9.80 21.09 51.74
CA MET A 17 10.11 21.96 50.59
C MET A 17 11.22 21.39 49.70
N LEU A 18 12.26 20.81 50.31
CA LEU A 18 13.37 20.18 49.57
C LEU A 18 12.91 18.90 48.84
N MET A 19 12.06 18.08 49.46
CA MET A 19 11.49 16.90 48.79
C MET A 19 10.59 17.30 47.61
N GLY A 20 9.81 18.39 47.77
CA GLY A 20 8.99 18.95 46.70
C GLY A 20 9.82 19.42 45.50
N SER A 21 10.93 20.13 45.73
CA SER A 21 11.79 20.61 44.65
C SER A 21 12.50 19.46 43.93
N MET A 22 13.00 18.45 44.66
CA MET A 22 13.63 17.27 44.08
C MET A 22 12.67 16.50 43.14
N ASN A 23 11.39 16.38 43.48
CA ASN A 23 10.39 15.75 42.60
C ASN A 23 10.15 16.55 41.30
N VAL A 24 10.15 17.89 41.37
CA VAL A 24 10.02 18.74 40.17
C VAL A 24 11.21 18.55 39.23
N PHE A 25 12.44 18.52 39.76
CA PHE A 25 13.64 18.27 38.95
C PHE A 25 13.65 16.88 38.32
N ALA A 26 13.26 15.84 39.07
CA ALA A 26 13.16 14.48 38.55
C ALA A 26 12.12 14.37 37.41
N ASN A 27 10.96 15.03 37.56
CA ASN A 27 9.94 15.08 36.52
C ASN A 27 10.41 15.84 35.28
N ASN A 28 11.16 16.94 35.43
CA ASN A 28 11.71 17.67 34.29
C ASN A 28 12.69 16.82 33.48
N GLY A 29 13.57 16.04 34.14
CA GLY A 29 14.47 15.13 33.43
C GLY A 29 13.74 14.03 32.65
N TYR A 30 12.59 13.56 33.16
CA TYR A 30 11.74 12.61 32.44
C TYR A 30 11.05 13.27 31.22
N ILE A 31 10.58 14.50 31.36
CA ILE A 31 9.96 15.27 30.27
C ILE A 31 10.98 15.54 29.15
N ASP A 32 12.22 15.91 29.48
CA ASP A 32 13.28 16.13 28.50
C ASP A 32 13.61 14.84 27.72
N LYS A 33 13.65 13.69 28.43
CA LYS A 33 13.86 12.40 27.78
C LYS A 33 12.71 12.03 26.84
N LEU A 34 11.46 12.28 27.24
CA LEU A 34 10.29 12.07 26.38
C LEU A 34 10.35 12.96 25.15
N ARG A 35 10.75 14.23 25.31
CA ARG A 35 10.90 15.16 24.20
C ARG A 35 11.92 14.68 23.17
N ILE A 36 13.11 14.25 23.61
CA ILE A 36 14.14 13.71 22.72
C ILE A 36 13.60 12.48 21.96
N ASN A 37 12.92 11.57 22.67
CA ASN A 37 12.34 10.39 22.03
C ASN A 37 11.28 10.72 20.98
N ILE A 38 10.47 11.77 21.22
CA ILE A 38 9.48 12.26 20.26
C ILE A 38 10.18 12.85 19.04
N GLU A 39 11.19 13.72 19.24
CA GLU A 39 11.97 14.31 18.15
C GLU A 39 12.67 13.22 17.31
N GLU A 40 13.25 12.19 17.94
CA GLU A 40 13.83 11.04 17.23
C GLU A 40 12.78 10.25 16.43
N ALA A 41 11.58 10.05 16.99
CA ALA A 41 10.50 9.36 16.32
C ALA A 41 9.97 10.15 15.11
N GLU A 42 9.88 11.47 15.22
CA GLU A 42 9.49 12.37 14.13
C GLU A 42 10.51 12.32 12.98
N ILE A 43 11.81 12.37 13.29
CA ILE A 43 12.87 12.26 12.28
C ILE A 43 12.79 10.91 11.56
N LYS A 44 12.64 9.80 12.30
CA LYS A 44 12.51 8.46 11.70
C LYS A 44 11.27 8.35 10.82
N SER A 45 10.14 8.89 11.26
CA SER A 45 8.90 8.92 10.48
C SER A 45 9.08 9.67 9.17
N GLN A 46 9.75 10.83 9.21
CA GLN A 46 10.02 11.64 8.03
C GLN A 46 10.92 10.90 7.02
N MET A 47 11.98 10.23 7.51
CA MET A 47 12.85 9.43 6.64
C MET A 47 12.08 8.30 5.93
N ILE A 48 11.17 7.61 6.63
CA ILE A 48 10.35 6.55 6.04
C ILE A 48 9.41 7.12 4.98
N LEU A 49 8.77 8.27 5.24
CA LEU A 49 7.90 8.93 4.27
C LEU A 49 8.65 9.30 2.99
N ASP A 50 9.88 9.80 3.12
CA ASP A 50 10.70 10.16 1.96
C ASP A 50 11.13 8.92 1.17
N GLN A 51 11.46 7.82 1.84
CA GLN A 51 11.75 6.54 1.18
C GLN A 51 10.54 6.01 0.41
N VAL A 52 9.35 5.98 1.03
CA VAL A 52 8.12 5.48 0.39
C VAL A 52 7.77 6.30 -0.85
N LYS A 53 7.94 7.63 -0.79
CA LYS A 53 7.71 8.52 -1.96
C LYS A 53 8.65 8.21 -3.12
N GLU A 54 9.90 7.84 -2.83
CA GLU A 54 10.86 7.51 -3.89
C GLU A 54 10.57 6.14 -4.51
N GLU A 55 10.19 5.15 -3.69
CA GLU A 55 9.72 3.85 -4.18
C GLU A 55 8.45 3.98 -5.04
N GLU A 56 7.49 4.83 -4.65
CA GLU A 56 6.29 5.13 -5.42
C GLU A 56 6.63 5.69 -6.81
N LYS A 57 7.54 6.67 -6.90
CA LYS A 57 7.99 7.23 -8.18
C LYS A 57 8.67 6.18 -9.06
N GLU A 58 9.49 5.31 -8.48
CA GLU A 58 10.15 4.25 -9.24
C GLU A 58 9.13 3.26 -9.83
N LEU A 59 8.11 2.89 -9.04
CA LEU A 59 7.02 2.03 -9.49
C LEU A 59 6.19 2.69 -10.60
N LEU A 60 5.87 3.98 -10.48
CA LEU A 60 5.16 4.72 -11.52
C LEU A 60 5.96 4.74 -12.83
N LYS A 61 7.29 4.97 -12.75
CA LYS A 61 8.17 4.92 -13.93
C LYS A 61 8.19 3.54 -14.57
N LYS A 62 8.26 2.46 -13.77
CA LYS A 62 8.18 1.07 -14.26
C LYS A 62 6.84 0.79 -14.94
N LEU A 63 5.74 1.29 -14.38
CA LEU A 63 4.40 1.16 -14.96
C LEU A 63 4.28 1.91 -16.29
N GLU A 64 4.83 3.11 -16.39
CA GLU A 64 4.88 3.87 -17.64
C GLU A 64 5.70 3.16 -18.73
N MET A 65 6.86 2.59 -18.36
CA MET A 65 7.66 1.77 -19.27
C MET A 65 6.88 0.54 -19.74
N PHE A 66 6.25 -0.18 -18.82
CA PHE A 66 5.44 -1.35 -19.14
C PHE A 66 4.27 -1.00 -20.07
N ASN A 67 3.56 0.10 -19.83
CA ASN A 67 2.46 0.54 -20.69
C ASN A 67 2.94 0.93 -22.10
N LYS A 68 4.10 1.58 -22.22
CA LYS A 68 4.69 1.89 -23.54
C LYS A 68 5.01 0.62 -24.33
N ASP A 69 5.54 -0.40 -23.67
CA ASP A 69 5.85 -1.68 -24.32
C ASP A 69 4.57 -2.47 -24.66
N TYR A 70 3.53 -2.39 -23.82
CA TYR A 70 2.27 -3.11 -24.01
C TYR A 70 1.42 -2.53 -25.16
N HIS A 71 1.45 -1.23 -25.40
CA HIS A 71 0.72 -0.61 -26.52
C HIS A 71 1.40 -0.81 -27.90
N GLY A 72 2.56 -1.47 -27.96
CA GLY A 72 3.29 -1.75 -29.19
C GLY A 72 2.92 -3.06 -29.90
N THR A 73 2.17 -3.97 -29.28
CA THR A 73 1.85 -5.27 -29.89
C THR A 73 0.47 -5.78 -29.49
N GLN A 74 -0.56 -5.31 -30.19
CA GLN A 74 -1.59 -6.15 -30.82
C GLN A 74 -2.65 -5.19 -31.33
N GLU A 75 -2.50 -4.76 -32.59
CA GLU A 75 -3.69 -4.69 -33.42
C GLU A 75 -4.33 -6.08 -33.31
N ILE A 76 -5.41 -6.16 -32.53
CA ILE A 76 -6.33 -7.28 -32.59
C ILE A 76 -7.03 -7.12 -33.94
N THR A 77 -6.29 -7.41 -35.01
CA THR A 77 -6.91 -7.87 -36.22
C THR A 77 -7.80 -9.04 -35.80
N PRO A 78 -9.02 -9.19 -36.35
CA PRO A 78 -9.81 -10.39 -36.13
C PRO A 78 -9.02 -11.54 -36.79
N TYR A 79 -8.04 -12.06 -36.07
CA TYR A 79 -7.27 -13.20 -36.48
C TYR A 79 -8.24 -14.37 -36.30
N GLU A 80 -8.82 -14.82 -37.42
CA GLU A 80 -9.45 -16.12 -37.49
C GLU A 80 -8.44 -17.12 -36.95
N PHE A 81 -8.61 -17.53 -35.70
CA PHE A 81 -7.75 -18.52 -35.07
C PHE A 81 -7.90 -19.80 -35.88
N PRO A 82 -6.88 -20.23 -36.66
CA PRO A 82 -7.02 -21.41 -37.49
C PRO A 82 -6.83 -22.60 -36.56
N GLY A 83 -7.95 -23.13 -36.08
CA GLY A 83 -8.01 -24.46 -35.52
C GLY A 83 -7.55 -24.60 -34.07
N GLU A 84 -7.92 -25.76 -33.56
CA GLU A 84 -7.76 -26.29 -32.22
C GLU A 84 -6.39 -25.95 -31.58
N HIS A 85 -6.42 -25.25 -30.46
CA HIS A 85 -5.24 -25.10 -29.61
C HIS A 85 -5.07 -26.35 -28.74
N TRP A 86 -3.95 -27.06 -28.92
CA TRP A 86 -3.61 -28.24 -28.12
C TRP A 86 -2.93 -27.79 -26.81
N CYS A 87 -3.68 -27.54 -25.72
CA CYS A 87 -3.06 -27.31 -24.40
C CYS A 87 -2.38 -28.59 -23.86
N HIS A 88 -2.85 -29.80 -24.22
CA HIS A 88 -2.35 -31.07 -23.67
C HIS A 88 -2.39 -32.21 -24.71
N PRO A 89 -1.47 -33.20 -24.64
CA PRO A 89 -1.60 -34.44 -25.39
C PRO A 89 -2.66 -35.38 -24.75
N GLY A 90 -3.58 -35.92 -25.56
CA GLY A 90 -4.59 -36.93 -25.16
C GLY A 90 -6.02 -36.39 -24.92
N ASP A 91 -6.93 -37.24 -24.42
CA ASP A 91 -8.38 -36.95 -24.29
C ASP A 91 -8.77 -35.92 -23.20
N ARG A 92 -7.80 -35.30 -22.53
CA ARG A 92 -8.05 -34.33 -21.45
C ARG A 92 -8.37 -32.94 -22.00
N HIS A 93 -9.34 -32.83 -22.89
CA HIS A 93 -9.93 -31.55 -23.22
C HIS A 93 -10.96 -31.19 -22.13
N ASP A 94 -10.45 -30.80 -20.96
CA ASP A 94 -11.33 -30.22 -19.94
C ASP A 94 -11.94 -28.95 -20.51
N ARG A 95 -13.28 -28.95 -20.55
CA ARG A 95 -14.13 -27.99 -21.27
C ARG A 95 -13.65 -26.56 -21.03
N CYS A 96 -13.50 -25.79 -22.10
CA CYS A 96 -13.13 -24.38 -22.01
C CYS A 96 -14.06 -23.65 -21.04
N ILE A 97 -13.49 -22.84 -20.15
CA ILE A 97 -14.23 -22.04 -19.19
C ILE A 97 -14.74 -20.79 -19.93
N GLU A 98 -16.05 -20.60 -19.93
CA GLU A 98 -16.65 -19.37 -20.44
C GLU A 98 -16.27 -18.20 -19.52
N LEU A 99 -15.68 -17.16 -20.11
CA LEU A 99 -15.38 -15.92 -19.43
C LEU A 99 -16.66 -15.10 -19.35
N LYS A 100 -17.07 -14.76 -18.12
CA LYS A 100 -18.20 -13.85 -17.90
C LYS A 100 -17.93 -12.54 -18.62
N PRO A 101 -18.91 -12.00 -19.37
CA PRO A 101 -18.77 -10.71 -20.01
C PRO A 101 -18.36 -9.63 -18.99
N LYS A 102 -17.36 -8.84 -19.35
CA LYS A 102 -16.91 -7.69 -18.55
C LYS A 102 -16.96 -6.43 -19.41
N ALA A 103 -17.67 -5.43 -18.91
CA ALA A 103 -17.69 -4.10 -19.53
C ALA A 103 -16.44 -3.32 -19.12
N ASP A 104 -15.81 -2.66 -20.08
CA ASP A 104 -14.77 -1.67 -19.87
C ASP A 104 -15.38 -0.29 -19.59
N VAL A 105 -14.58 0.67 -19.15
CA VAL A 105 -15.00 2.05 -18.82
C VAL A 105 -15.65 2.74 -20.02
N CYS A 106 -15.20 2.41 -21.23
CA CYS A 106 -15.78 2.93 -22.48
C CYS A 106 -17.09 2.26 -22.90
N GLY A 107 -17.54 1.20 -22.19
CA GLY A 107 -18.75 0.45 -22.51
C GLY A 107 -18.55 -0.75 -23.44
N CYS A 108 -17.33 -0.99 -23.95
CA CYS A 108 -17.01 -2.20 -24.70
C CYS A 108 -17.14 -3.44 -23.80
N ILE A 109 -17.69 -4.54 -24.33
CA ILE A 109 -17.90 -5.78 -23.58
C ILE A 109 -16.96 -6.86 -24.11
N TYR A 110 -16.13 -7.39 -23.22
CA TYR A 110 -15.22 -8.50 -23.51
C TYR A 110 -15.81 -9.79 -22.97
N SER A 111 -15.96 -10.78 -23.84
CA SER A 111 -16.37 -12.14 -23.48
C SER A 111 -15.48 -13.15 -24.22
N GLY A 112 -15.51 -14.41 -23.83
CA GLY A 112 -14.65 -15.40 -24.49
C GLY A 112 -14.61 -16.74 -23.80
N TYR A 113 -13.70 -17.58 -24.25
CA TYR A 113 -13.42 -18.88 -23.68
C TYR A 113 -11.94 -18.97 -23.34
N LYS A 114 -11.66 -19.51 -22.16
CA LYS A 114 -10.30 -19.70 -21.65
C LYS A 114 -10.09 -21.17 -21.35
N CYS A 115 -8.95 -21.71 -21.78
CA CYS A 115 -8.59 -23.08 -21.43
C CYS A 115 -8.09 -23.16 -19.99
N CYS A 116 -8.12 -24.35 -19.39
CA CYS A 116 -7.64 -24.61 -18.03
C CYS A 116 -6.16 -24.20 -17.85
N CYS A 117 -5.36 -24.18 -18.93
CA CYS A 117 -3.96 -23.78 -18.91
C CYS A 117 -3.73 -22.25 -18.88
N GLY A 118 -4.78 -21.43 -18.94
CA GLY A 118 -4.65 -19.98 -18.88
C GLY A 118 -4.77 -19.26 -20.24
N VAL A 119 -4.74 -20.00 -21.34
CA VAL A 119 -4.75 -19.45 -22.70
C VAL A 119 -6.18 -19.10 -23.12
N ILE A 120 -6.36 -17.92 -23.71
CA ILE A 120 -7.65 -17.50 -24.31
C ILE A 120 -7.74 -18.14 -25.70
N VAL A 121 -8.76 -18.97 -25.90
CA VAL A 121 -8.96 -19.70 -27.18
C VAL A 121 -9.99 -19.03 -28.08
N LYS A 122 -10.86 -18.20 -27.50
CA LYS A 122 -11.82 -17.37 -28.24
C LYS A 122 -12.02 -16.08 -27.47
N ALA A 123 -11.86 -14.95 -28.13
CA ALA A 123 -12.20 -13.64 -27.59
C ALA A 123 -13.29 -13.04 -28.49
N ASN A 124 -14.38 -12.59 -27.89
CA ASN A 124 -15.37 -11.76 -28.56
C ASN A 124 -15.36 -10.39 -27.88
N VAL A 125 -15.32 -9.34 -28.69
CA VAL A 125 -15.42 -7.96 -28.24
C VAL A 125 -16.66 -7.37 -28.88
N ALA A 126 -17.62 -6.94 -28.07
CA ALA A 126 -18.70 -6.08 -28.53
C ALA A 126 -18.29 -4.64 -28.28
N TYR A 127 -17.99 -3.92 -29.36
CA TYR A 127 -17.57 -2.52 -29.31
C TYR A 127 -18.75 -1.60 -29.01
N CYS A 128 -18.49 -0.50 -28.30
CA CYS A 128 -19.46 0.59 -28.16
C CYS A 128 -19.39 1.53 -29.38
N ASP A 129 -20.35 2.44 -29.50
CA ASP A 129 -20.52 3.36 -30.62
C ASP A 129 -19.25 4.17 -30.95
N SER A 130 -18.46 4.52 -29.93
CA SER A 130 -17.22 5.28 -30.11
C SER A 130 -16.07 4.44 -30.71
N HIS A 131 -16.17 3.12 -30.65
CA HIS A 131 -15.14 2.17 -31.09
C HIS A 131 -15.55 1.36 -32.33
N GLY A 132 -16.63 1.76 -33.01
CA GLY A 132 -17.10 1.12 -34.24
C GLY A 132 -17.94 -0.12 -33.92
N TRP A 133 -19.26 0.07 -33.92
CA TRP A 133 -20.21 -1.03 -33.81
C TRP A 133 -20.07 -1.94 -35.03
N ASN A 134 -19.56 -3.16 -34.85
CA ASN A 134 -19.60 -4.25 -35.84
C ASN A 134 -20.33 -5.44 -35.22
#